data_AF-R9B070-F1
#
_entry.id   AF-R9B070-F1
#
_cell.length_a   1.000
_cell.length_b   1.000
_cell.length_c   1.000
_cell.angle_alpha   90.00
_cell.angle_beta   90.00
_cell.angle_gamma   90.00
#
_symmetry.space_group_name_H-M   'P 1'
#
loop_
_entity.id
_entity.type
_entity.pdbx_description
1 polymer ?
#
loop_
_entity_poly.entity_id
_entity_poly.type
_entity_poly.pdbx_seq_one_letter_code
_entity_poly.pdbx_strand_id
1 'polypeptide(L)'
;MFIANLTIGACLGYMLAIFTSMLIGRWTYVIPLQLQSHNHVFMYSYYLVFIACISYSFIVGAAKALAQLFLAIALVLLLIPATSMLAYVFPIQGLWYSTDHLIWIDISALIFALIFIRFYQQAKDRAQVAPIGSIWSTQKVEQTSSLTENQT
;
A
#
# COMPACT_ATOMS: atom_id res chain seq x y z
N MET A 1 -8.36 -7.26 18.81
CA MET A 1 -7.80 -7.07 17.45
C MET A 1 -8.45 -5.90 16.68
N PHE A 2 -9.69 -5.49 17.01
CA PHE A 2 -10.41 -4.41 16.32
C PHE A 2 -9.59 -3.11 16.17
N ILE A 3 -9.12 -2.54 17.28
CA ILE A 3 -8.38 -1.26 17.28
C ILE A 3 -7.09 -1.36 16.45
N ALA A 4 -6.35 -2.48 16.57
CA ALA A 4 -5.11 -2.67 15.81
C ALA A 4 -5.35 -2.75 14.29
N ASN A 5 -6.40 -3.46 13.85
CA ASN A 5 -6.76 -3.53 12.44
C ASN A 5 -7.18 -2.14 11.91
N LEU A 6 -7.94 -1.39 12.71
CA LEU A 6 -8.43 -0.07 12.34
C LEU A 6 -7.28 0.95 12.23
N THR A 7 -6.34 0.98 13.18
CA THR A 7 -5.23 1.95 13.14
C THR A 7 -4.27 1.67 12.00
N ILE A 8 -3.90 0.40 11.76
CA ILE A 8 -3.05 0.02 10.63
C ILE A 8 -3.74 0.37 9.31
N GLY A 9 -5.02 -0.02 9.16
CA GLY A 9 -5.80 0.26 7.97
C GLY A 9 -6.00 1.75 7.71
N ALA A 10 -6.30 2.55 8.74
CA ALA A 10 -6.50 3.99 8.59
C ALA A 10 -5.18 4.73 8.30
N CYS A 11 -4.12 4.49 9.08
CA CYS A 11 -2.86 5.21 8.93
C CYS A 11 -2.15 4.87 7.61
N LEU A 12 -2.02 3.59 7.27
CA LEU A 12 -1.36 3.18 6.03
C LEU A 12 -2.28 3.31 4.82
N GLY A 13 -3.59 3.10 5.01
CA GLY A 13 -4.57 3.33 3.95
C GLY A 13 -4.62 4.79 3.52
N TYR A 14 -4.52 5.74 4.46
CA TYR A 14 -4.39 7.17 4.15
C TYR A 14 -3.18 7.45 3.26
N MET A 15 -2.01 6.95 3.67
CA MET A 15 -0.75 7.14 2.92
C MET A 15 -0.84 6.54 1.52
N LEU A 16 -1.32 5.30 1.42
CA LEU A 16 -1.50 4.62 0.14
C LEU A 16 -2.51 5.36 -0.76
N ALA A 17 -3.62 5.81 -0.19
CA ALA A 17 -4.65 6.56 -0.92
C ALA A 17 -4.12 7.88 -1.51
N ILE A 18 -3.29 8.61 -0.76
CA ILE A 18 -2.66 9.85 -1.26
C ILE A 18 -1.71 9.54 -2.41
N PHE A 19 -0.77 8.61 -2.24
CA PHE A 19 0.20 8.30 -3.29
C PHE A 19 -0.47 7.74 -4.54
N THR A 20 -1.51 6.91 -4.37
CA THR A 20 -2.28 6.36 -5.48
C THR A 20 -3.04 7.46 -6.22
N SER A 21 -3.64 8.40 -5.49
CA SER A 21 -4.33 9.56 -6.10
C SER A 21 -3.36 10.46 -6.86
N MET A 22 -2.14 10.64 -6.35
CA MET A 22 -1.08 11.36 -7.06
C MET A 22 -0.67 10.65 -8.36
N LEU A 23 -0.52 9.32 -8.33
CA LEU A 23 -0.23 8.50 -9.51
C LEU A 23 -1.37 8.57 -10.54
N ILE A 24 -2.61 8.38 -10.12
CA ILE A 24 -3.80 8.46 -10.99
C ILE A 24 -3.95 9.86 -11.60
N GLY A 25 -3.60 10.91 -10.85
CA GLY A 25 -3.56 12.27 -11.36
C GLY A 25 -2.76 12.41 -12.65
N ARG A 26 -1.58 11.76 -12.72
CA ARG A 26 -0.74 11.78 -13.94
C ARG A 26 -1.42 11.10 -15.12
N TRP A 27 -2.13 10.00 -14.88
CA TRP A 27 -2.81 9.22 -15.91
C TRP A 27 -4.14 9.83 -16.37
N THR A 28 -4.75 10.68 -15.55
CA THR A 28 -6.02 11.36 -15.87
C THR A 28 -5.89 12.27 -17.10
N TYR A 29 -4.69 12.79 -17.37
CA TYR A 29 -4.41 13.60 -18.56
C TYR A 29 -4.27 12.76 -19.85
N VAL A 30 -4.00 11.46 -19.73
CA VAL A 30 -3.89 10.54 -20.88
C VAL A 30 -5.21 9.87 -21.19
N ILE A 31 -5.98 9.52 -20.16
CA ILE A 31 -7.30 8.90 -20.29
C ILE A 31 -8.34 9.98 -19.96
N PRO A 32 -8.92 10.65 -20.96
CA PRO A 32 -9.95 11.65 -20.73
C PRO A 32 -11.20 10.96 -20.17
N LEU A 33 -11.28 10.88 -18.85
CA LEU A 33 -12.51 10.54 -18.17
C LEU A 33 -13.48 11.70 -18.41
N GLN A 34 -14.70 11.42 -18.86
CA GLN A 34 -15.79 12.40 -19.08
C GLN A 34 -16.31 13.03 -17.77
N LEU A 35 -15.46 13.15 -16.75
CA LEU A 35 -15.74 13.76 -15.47
C LEU A 35 -15.60 15.28 -15.62
N GLN A 36 -16.59 16.00 -15.12
CA GLN A 36 -16.70 17.46 -15.22
C GLN A 36 -15.52 18.22 -14.55
N SER A 37 -14.78 17.57 -13.64
CA SER A 37 -13.66 18.18 -12.92
C SER A 37 -12.65 17.15 -12.42
N HIS A 38 -11.36 17.46 -12.59
CA HIS A 38 -10.23 16.66 -12.08
C HIS A 38 -10.29 16.43 -10.56
N ASN A 39 -10.90 17.34 -9.80
CA ASN A 39 -11.03 17.20 -8.35
C ASN A 39 -11.82 15.94 -7.97
N HIS A 40 -12.85 15.59 -8.74
CA HIS A 40 -13.66 14.40 -8.48
C HIS A 40 -12.85 13.11 -8.63
N VAL A 41 -11.93 13.05 -9.60
CA VAL A 41 -11.05 11.89 -9.80
C VAL A 41 -10.15 11.68 -8.58
N PHE A 42 -9.53 12.75 -8.08
CA PHE A 42 -8.70 12.69 -6.87
C PHE A 42 -9.49 12.25 -5.65
N MET A 43 -10.68 12.83 -5.45
CA MET A 43 -11.55 12.51 -4.33
C MET A 43 -12.00 11.05 -4.35
N TYR A 44 -12.51 10.56 -5.48
CA TYR A 44 -12.99 9.18 -5.60
C TYR A 44 -11.85 8.16 -5.48
N SER A 45 -10.71 8.41 -6.12
CA SER A 45 -9.51 7.59 -5.97
C SER A 45 -9.12 7.45 -4.50
N TYR A 46 -9.03 8.58 -3.79
CA TYR A 46 -8.65 8.59 -2.40
C TYR A 46 -9.61 7.77 -1.52
N TYR A 47 -10.92 8.02 -1.60
CA TYR A 47 -11.88 7.32 -0.75
C TYR A 47 -12.00 5.83 -1.08
N LEU A 48 -11.92 5.45 -2.36
CA LEU A 48 -11.96 4.04 -2.76
C LEU A 48 -10.76 3.28 -2.20
N VAL A 49 -9.55 3.80 -2.36
CA VAL A 49 -8.33 3.15 -1.85
C VAL A 49 -8.35 3.13 -0.32
N PHE A 50 -8.76 4.21 0.33
CA PHE A 50 -8.82 4.30 1.79
C PHE A 50 -9.77 3.27 2.40
N ILE A 51 -11.01 3.19 1.90
CA ILE A 51 -12.01 2.22 2.38
C ILE A 51 -11.54 0.80 2.09
N ALA A 52 -10.98 0.54 0.90
CA ALA A 52 -10.45 -0.77 0.56
C ALA A 52 -9.33 -1.21 1.52
N CYS A 53 -8.43 -0.31 1.92
CA CYS A 53 -7.36 -0.61 2.88
C CYS A 53 -7.88 -0.92 4.29
N ILE A 54 -8.89 -0.17 4.75
CA ILE A 54 -9.54 -0.45 6.03
C ILE A 54 -10.20 -1.83 5.98
N SER A 55 -11.04 -2.09 4.98
CA SER A 55 -11.71 -3.38 4.81
C SER A 55 -10.70 -4.54 4.72
N TYR A 56 -9.62 -4.37 3.95
CA TYR A 56 -8.55 -5.35 3.83
C TYR A 56 -7.89 -5.68 5.17
N SER A 57 -7.62 -4.66 6.00
CA SER A 57 -7.02 -4.83 7.31
C SER A 57 -7.92 -5.61 8.28
N PHE A 58 -9.24 -5.49 8.13
CA PHE A 58 -10.19 -6.30 8.88
C PHE A 58 -10.28 -7.75 8.40
N ILE A 59 -10.18 -8.00 7.08
CA ILE A 59 -10.29 -9.35 6.51
C ILE A 59 -9.03 -10.19 6.80
N VAL A 60 -7.85 -9.60 6.60
CA VAL A 60 -6.57 -10.32 6.65
C VAL A 60 -5.92 -10.25 8.03
N GLY A 61 -6.26 -9.23 8.82
CA GLY A 61 -5.74 -8.99 10.16
C GLY A 61 -4.47 -8.12 10.17
N ALA A 62 -4.28 -7.41 11.30
CA ALA A 62 -3.24 -6.42 11.53
C ALA A 62 -1.82 -6.83 11.08
N ALA A 63 -1.34 -8.00 11.51
CA ALA A 63 0.05 -8.42 11.27
C ALA A 63 0.38 -8.58 9.78
N LYS A 64 -0.50 -9.24 9.03
CA LYS A 64 -0.32 -9.48 7.60
C LYS A 64 -0.60 -8.22 6.78
N ALA A 65 -1.68 -7.50 7.11
CA ALA A 65 -2.06 -6.26 6.43
C ALA A 65 -0.95 -5.20 6.54
N LEU A 66 -0.30 -5.07 7.70
CA LEU A 66 0.81 -4.14 7.92
C LEU A 66 1.92 -4.30 6.86
N ALA A 67 2.43 -5.53 6.71
CA ALA A 67 3.48 -5.80 5.74
C ALA A 67 2.98 -5.54 4.30
N GLN A 68 1.80 -6.07 3.95
CA GLN A 68 1.26 -5.95 2.59
C GLN A 68 1.00 -4.49 2.19
N LEU A 69 0.52 -3.65 3.11
CA LEU A 69 0.30 -2.23 2.87
C LEU A 69 1.62 -1.46 2.69
N PHE A 70 2.68 -1.78 3.45
CA PHE A 70 3.99 -1.19 3.20
C PHE A 70 4.54 -1.52 1.82
N LEU A 71 4.37 -2.78 1.38
CA LEU A 71 4.76 -3.19 0.04
C LEU A 71 3.92 -2.45 -1.01
N ALA A 72 2.61 -2.35 -0.83
CA ALA A 72 1.73 -1.64 -1.75
C ALA A 72 2.12 -0.16 -1.89
N ILE A 73 2.43 0.52 -0.78
CA ILE A 73 2.92 1.90 -0.78
C ILE A 73 4.23 2.00 -1.58
N ALA A 74 5.18 1.10 -1.34
CA ALA A 74 6.43 1.07 -2.07
C ALA A 74 6.23 0.87 -3.58
N LEU A 75 5.33 -0.02 -3.98
CA LEU A 75 5.02 -0.26 -5.39
C LEU A 75 4.43 0.98 -6.06
N VAL A 76 3.46 1.64 -5.41
CA VAL A 76 2.85 2.87 -5.93
C VAL A 76 3.91 3.98 -6.05
N LEU A 77 4.80 4.11 -5.07
CA LEU A 77 5.90 5.07 -5.11
C LEU A 77 6.92 4.76 -6.21
N LEU A 78 7.20 3.49 -6.53
CA LEU A 78 8.04 3.10 -7.68
C LEU A 78 7.35 3.32 -9.03
N LEU A 79 6.03 3.20 -9.08
CA LEU A 79 5.25 3.47 -10.27
C LEU A 79 5.33 4.95 -10.69
N ILE A 80 5.52 5.89 -9.74
CA ILE A 80 5.70 7.31 -10.06
C ILE A 80 6.93 7.55 -10.97
N PRO A 81 8.19 7.23 -10.58
CA PRO A 81 9.35 7.41 -11.45
C PRO A 81 9.30 6.48 -12.68
N ALA A 82 8.66 5.31 -12.58
CA ALA A 82 8.45 4.45 -13.75
C ALA A 82 7.55 5.12 -14.81
N THR A 83 6.49 5.82 -14.39
CA THR A 83 5.65 6.60 -15.32
C THR A 83 6.40 7.77 -15.93
N SER A 84 7.31 8.42 -15.18
CA SER A 84 8.23 9.40 -15.75
C SER A 84 9.14 8.76 -16.81
N MET A 85 9.82 7.66 -16.51
CA MET A 85 10.65 6.97 -17.51
C MET A 85 9.87 6.54 -18.74
N LEU A 86 8.63 6.06 -18.58
CA LEU A 86 7.78 5.67 -19.69
C LEU A 86 7.41 6.88 -20.57
N ALA A 87 7.09 8.03 -19.99
CA ALA A 87 6.82 9.27 -20.71
C ALA A 87 8.06 9.80 -21.47
N TYR A 88 9.27 9.50 -20.99
CA TYR A 88 10.51 9.86 -21.66
C TYR A 88 10.79 8.97 -22.88
N VAL A 89 10.58 7.65 -22.74
CA VAL A 89 10.81 6.68 -23.83
C VAL A 89 9.71 6.73 -24.90
N PHE A 90 8.46 6.88 -24.47
CA PHE A 90 7.31 7.02 -25.35
C PHE A 90 6.73 8.43 -25.17
N PRO A 91 6.76 9.30 -26.20
CA PRO A 91 6.13 10.62 -26.13
C PRO A 91 4.60 10.50 -26.17
N ILE A 92 4.02 9.98 -25.08
CA ILE A 92 2.58 9.81 -24.89
C ILE A 92 1.99 11.19 -24.64
N GLN A 93 1.15 11.65 -25.56
CA GLN A 93 0.45 12.93 -25.44
C GLN A 93 -0.35 12.97 -24.12
N GLY A 94 -0.10 14.01 -23.30
CA GLY A 94 -0.75 14.20 -22.01
C GLY A 94 -0.02 13.59 -20.81
N LEU A 95 0.94 12.68 -21.00
CA LEU A 95 1.75 12.16 -19.89
C LEU A 95 2.96 13.08 -19.69
N TRP A 96 2.87 13.97 -18.70
CA TRP A 96 3.95 14.94 -18.43
C TRP A 96 5.15 14.25 -17.79
N TYR A 97 6.32 14.41 -18.44
CA TYR A 97 7.61 14.04 -17.90
C TYR A 97 8.17 15.17 -17.03
N SER A 98 8.81 14.80 -15.91
CA SER A 98 9.46 15.73 -14.99
C SER A 98 10.60 16.48 -15.68
N THR A 99 10.35 17.70 -16.18
CA THR A 99 11.38 18.56 -16.75
C THR A 99 11.97 19.48 -15.66
N ASP A 100 13.29 19.61 -15.65
CA ASP A 100 14.13 20.42 -14.73
C ASP A 100 13.88 20.23 -13.22
N HIS A 101 12.92 20.94 -12.63
CA HIS A 101 12.71 20.94 -11.17
C HIS A 101 11.88 19.76 -10.64
N LEU A 102 11.08 19.11 -11.48
CA LEU A 102 10.19 18.03 -11.05
C LEU A 102 10.94 16.72 -10.79
N ILE A 103 12.21 16.60 -11.17
CA ILE A 103 13.01 15.39 -10.96
C ILE A 103 13.15 15.02 -9.48
N TRP A 104 13.05 16.01 -8.58
CA TRP A 104 13.05 15.81 -7.13
C TRP A 104 11.84 14.99 -6.65
N ILE A 105 10.72 15.04 -7.35
CA ILE A 105 9.53 14.22 -7.05
C ILE A 105 9.87 12.75 -7.29
N ASP A 106 10.52 12.45 -8.42
CA ASP A 106 10.92 11.09 -8.77
C ASP A 106 12.02 10.55 -7.84
N ILE A 107 13.02 11.39 -7.50
CA ILE A 107 14.08 11.03 -6.55
C ILE A 107 13.50 10.75 -5.15
N SER A 108 12.65 11.65 -4.64
CA SER A 108 12.04 11.47 -3.32
C SER A 108 11.13 10.24 -3.30
N ALA A 109 10.32 10.02 -4.34
CA ALA A 109 9.49 8.82 -4.45
C ALA A 109 10.33 7.54 -4.42
N LEU A 110 11.48 7.51 -5.12
CA LEU A 110 12.40 6.37 -5.12
C LEU A 110 13.01 6.14 -3.73
N ILE A 111 13.48 7.19 -3.06
CA ILE A 111 14.02 7.10 -1.69
C ILE A 111 12.96 6.55 -0.73
N PHE A 112 11.75 7.12 -0.74
CA PHE A 112 10.66 6.65 0.12
C PHE A 112 10.26 5.22 -0.22
N ALA A 113 10.22 4.83 -1.49
CA ALA A 113 9.94 3.45 -1.88
C ALA A 113 10.94 2.47 -1.26
N LEU A 114 12.24 2.78 -1.31
CA LEU A 114 13.29 1.95 -0.69
C LEU A 114 13.11 1.85 0.83
N ILE A 115 12.76 2.95 1.49
CA ILE A 115 12.47 2.97 2.93
C ILE A 115 11.27 2.07 3.25
N PHE A 116 10.17 2.16 2.47
CA PHE A 116 8.99 1.32 2.66
C PHE A 116 9.25 -0.17 2.39
N ILE A 117 10.14 -0.50 1.45
CA ILE A 117 10.60 -1.89 1.23
C ILE A 117 11.34 -2.41 2.48
N ARG A 118 12.18 -1.59 3.11
CA ARG A 118 12.84 -1.96 4.38
C ARG A 118 11.84 -2.17 5.50
N PHE A 119 10.81 -1.32 5.61
CA PHE A 119 9.74 -1.51 6.58
C PHE A 119 8.91 -2.77 6.31
N TYR A 120 8.67 -3.11 5.04
CA TYR A 120 8.05 -4.38 4.66
C TYR A 120 8.86 -5.59 5.14
N GLN A 121 10.17 -5.60 4.87
CA GLN A 121 11.07 -6.68 5.32
C GLN A 121 11.04 -6.81 6.85
N GLN A 122 11.23 -5.69 7.56
CA GLN A 122 11.20 -5.66 9.01
C GLN A 122 9.86 -6.11 9.60
N ALA A 123 8.73 -5.71 8.99
CA ALA A 123 7.41 -6.13 9.42
C ALA A 123 7.20 -7.64 9.23
N LYS A 124 7.70 -8.21 8.14
CA LYS A 124 7.68 -9.65 7.90
C LYS A 124 8.53 -10.43 8.88
N ASP A 125 9.77 -9.99 9.10
CA ASP A 125 10.69 -10.66 10.03
C ASP A 125 10.10 -10.65 11.44
N ARG A 126 9.54 -9.52 11.88
CA ARG A 126 8.83 -9.40 13.16
C ARG A 126 7.62 -10.32 13.27
N ALA A 127 6.87 -10.48 12.18
CA ALA A 127 5.70 -11.35 12.16
C ALA A 127 6.05 -12.85 12.23
N GLN A 128 7.28 -13.22 11.87
CA GLN A 128 7.80 -14.59 11.95
C GLN A 128 8.40 -14.90 13.33
N VAL A 129 9.05 -13.93 13.98
CA VAL A 129 9.66 -14.10 15.30
C VAL A 129 8.65 -13.90 16.45
N ALA A 130 7.47 -13.35 16.16
CA ALA A 130 6.44 -13.09 17.17
C ALA A 130 5.92 -14.39 17.82
N PRO A 131 5.86 -14.46 19.17
CA PRO A 131 5.36 -15.63 19.90
C PRO A 131 3.98 -16.08 19.44
N ILE A 132 3.75 -17.39 19.37
CA ILE A 132 2.45 -17.99 19.02
C ILE A 132 1.39 -17.45 19.98
N GLY A 133 0.30 -16.89 19.43
CA GLY A 133 -0.77 -16.24 20.19
C GLY A 133 -0.63 -14.72 20.33
N SER A 134 0.50 -14.12 19.94
CA SER A 134 0.63 -12.67 19.81
C SER A 134 -0.20 -12.14 18.63
N ILE A 135 -0.75 -10.93 18.75
CA ILE A 135 -1.45 -10.23 17.66
C ILE A 135 -0.57 -10.05 16.42
N TRP A 136 0.75 -10.13 16.58
CA TRP A 136 1.76 -9.98 15.54
C TRP A 136 2.20 -11.32 14.94
N SER A 137 1.83 -12.45 15.54
CA SER A 137 2.21 -13.76 15.04
C SER A 137 1.31 -14.18 13.89
N THR A 138 1.95 -14.70 12.85
CA THR A 138 1.25 -15.29 11.70
C THR A 138 1.16 -16.80 11.76
N GLN A 139 1.75 -17.42 12.80
CA GLN A 139 1.63 -18.85 13.08
C GLN A 139 0.22 -19.16 13.59
N LYS A 140 -0.47 -20.05 12.90
CA LYS A 140 -1.76 -20.59 13.35
C LYS A 140 -1.47 -21.47 14.57
N VAL A 141 -2.21 -21.30 15.66
CA VAL A 141 -2.22 -22.29 16.74
C VAL A 141 -2.78 -23.56 16.13
N GLU A 142 -1.91 -24.51 15.79
CA GLU A 142 -2.32 -25.88 15.51
C GLU A 142 -2.79 -26.43 16.86
N GLN A 143 -4.11 -26.35 17.09
CA GLN A 143 -4.73 -26.95 18.27
C GLN A 143 -4.50 -28.45 18.16
N THR A 144 -3.45 -28.92 18.84
CA THR A 144 -3.20 -30.30 19.20
C THR A 144 -4.39 -30.80 20.02
N SER A 145 -5.44 -31.22 19.32
CA SER A 145 -6.63 -31.90 19.85
C SER A 145 -6.35 -33.39 20.14
N SER A 146 -5.13 -33.74 20.52
CA SER A 146 -4.72 -35.13 20.78
C SER A 146 -4.46 -35.43 22.27
N LEU A 147 -4.93 -34.58 23.20
CA LEU A 147 -4.80 -34.84 24.65
C LEU A 147 -6.07 -35.39 25.33
N THR A 148 -7.12 -35.70 24.56
CA THR A 148 -8.38 -36.25 25.10
C THR A 148 -8.62 -37.74 24.84
N GLU A 149 -7.69 -38.46 24.20
CA GLU A 149 -7.93 -39.85 23.76
C GLU A 149 -6.87 -40.83 24.27
N ASN A 150 -6.49 -40.75 25.55
CA ASN A 150 -5.67 -41.78 26.20
C ASN A 150 -5.82 -41.81 27.74
N GLN A 151 -7.03 -41.56 28.25
CA GLN A 151 -7.37 -41.60 29.68
C GLN A 151 -8.70 -42.32 29.97
N THR A 152 -9.24 -43.11 29.02
CA THR A 152 -10.37 -44.02 29.25
C THR A 152 -9.89 -45.45 29.43
#